data_AF-A0A968G7Y9-F1
#
_entry.id   AF-A0A968G7Y9-F1
#
_cell.length_a   1.000
_cell.length_b   1.000
_cell.length_c   1.000
_cell.angle_alpha   90.00
_cell.angle_beta   90.00
_cell.angle_gamma   90.00
#
_symmetry.space_group_name_H-M   'P 1'
#
loop_
_entity.id
_entity.type
_entity.pdbx_description
1 polymer ?
#
loop_
_entity_poly.entity_id
_entity_poly.type
_entity_poly.pdbx_seq_one_letter_code
_entity_poly.pdbx_strand_id
1 'polypeptide(L)'
;FMKAMHINPAEAVRAHQDLGARYSVGVHWGTFEMTDEAIDEPPRALTGALRAAGIPAERFFVMRHGETRRLTPYLPRRVAAPSVNGGSVGGAWQPVRDDR
;
A
#
# COMPACT_ATOMS: atom_id res chain seq x y z
N PHE A 1 2.16 27.01 4.38
CA PHE A 1 1.15 27.56 3.44
C PHE A 1 0.34 26.45 2.74
N MET A 2 0.88 25.25 2.46
CA MET A 2 0.17 24.20 1.69
C MET A 2 -0.55 23.10 2.51
N LYS A 3 -0.45 23.12 3.84
CA LYS A 3 -0.86 22.01 4.73
C LYS A 3 -2.32 21.55 4.56
N ALA A 4 -3.23 22.44 4.17
CA ALA A 4 -4.64 22.08 4.00
C ALA A 4 -4.88 21.19 2.77
N MET A 5 -4.00 21.26 1.75
CA MET A 5 -4.18 20.60 0.46
C MET A 5 -3.05 19.63 0.11
N HIS A 6 -1.93 19.66 0.84
CA HIS A 6 -0.76 18.82 0.59
C HIS A 6 -0.35 18.09 1.86
N ILE A 7 -0.14 16.79 1.72
CA ILE A 7 0.51 15.97 2.73
C ILE A 7 2.03 16.04 2.52
N ASN A 8 2.77 16.30 3.60
CA ASN A 8 4.22 16.14 3.57
C ASN A 8 4.63 14.66 3.70
N PRO A 9 5.91 14.30 3.48
CA PRO A 9 6.34 12.90 3.54
C PRO A 9 6.11 12.22 4.90
N ALA A 10 6.23 12.95 6.02
CA ALA A 10 5.95 12.41 7.34
C ALA A 10 4.45 12.15 7.56
N GLU A 11 3.57 13.01 7.03
CA GLU A 11 2.12 12.83 7.01
C GLU A 11 1.72 11.63 6.14
N ALA A 12 2.37 11.46 4.99
CA ALA A 12 2.15 10.29 4.14
C ALA A 12 2.55 8.98 4.84
N VAL A 13 3.65 8.98 5.58
CA VAL A 13 4.08 7.83 6.41
C VAL A 13 3.08 7.53 7.52
N ARG A 14 2.54 8.54 8.20
CA ARG A 14 1.46 8.34 9.18
C ARG A 14 0.22 7.72 8.54
N ALA A 15 -0.23 8.26 7.40
CA ALA A 15 -1.38 7.71 6.68
C ALA A 15 -1.20 6.23 6.28
N HIS A 16 0.02 5.83 5.87
CA HIS A 16 0.34 4.42 5.59
C HIS A 16 0.10 3.52 6.81
N GLN A 17 0.52 3.97 8.00
CA GLN A 17 0.34 3.25 9.26
C GLN A 17 -1.13 3.22 9.69
N ASP A 18 -1.81 4.37 9.66
CA ASP A 18 -3.22 4.50 10.06
C ASP A 18 -4.15 3.61 9.24
N LEU A 19 -3.87 3.47 7.94
CA LEU A 19 -4.61 2.60 7.03
C LEU A 19 -4.26 1.11 7.18
N GLY A 20 -3.19 0.77 7.91
CA GLY A 20 -2.66 -0.60 7.97
C GLY A 20 -2.25 -1.11 6.58
N ALA A 21 -1.81 -0.21 5.69
CA ALA A 21 -1.52 -0.56 4.31
C ALA A 21 -0.34 -1.53 4.21
N ARG A 22 -0.46 -2.55 3.36
CA ARG A 22 0.67 -3.47 3.07
C ARG A 22 1.75 -2.81 2.22
N TYR A 23 1.32 -1.98 1.27
CA TYR A 23 2.16 -1.26 0.33
C TYR A 23 1.58 0.14 0.09
N SER A 24 2.44 1.13 -0.10
CA SER A 24 2.09 2.48 -0.55
C SER A 24 3.04 2.94 -1.65
N VAL A 25 2.55 3.76 -2.57
CA VAL A 25 3.35 4.36 -3.65
C VAL A 25 3.26 5.88 -3.55
N GLY A 26 4.40 6.54 -3.41
CA GLY A 26 4.50 8.00 -3.42
C GLY A 26 4.29 8.50 -4.84
N VAL A 27 3.21 9.24 -5.04
CA VAL A 27 2.86 9.87 -6.33
C VAL A 27 2.99 11.39 -6.23
N HIS A 28 2.81 12.09 -7.35
CA HIS A 28 2.76 13.56 -7.40
C HIS A 28 4.08 14.27 -7.03
N TRP A 29 5.20 13.66 -7.40
CA TRP A 29 6.53 14.27 -7.36
C TRP A 29 7.18 14.18 -8.75
N GLY A 30 8.19 14.99 -9.04
CA GLY A 30 9.09 14.78 -10.18
C GLY A 30 8.61 15.23 -11.57
N THR A 31 7.36 15.67 -11.72
CA THR A 31 6.78 15.98 -13.05
C THR A 31 6.55 17.47 -13.31
N PHE A 32 6.11 18.21 -12.30
CA PHE A 32 5.83 19.65 -12.41
C PHE A 32 6.50 20.37 -11.24
N GLU A 33 7.21 21.46 -11.53
CA GLU A 33 7.79 22.34 -10.52
C GLU A 33 6.67 23.22 -9.94
N MET A 34 6.00 22.74 -8.91
CA MET A 34 4.85 23.40 -8.29
C MET A 34 5.17 24.09 -6.96
N THR A 35 6.40 23.94 -6.45
CA THR A 35 6.90 24.46 -5.17
C THR A 35 8.39 24.76 -5.28
N ASP A 36 8.93 25.62 -4.39
CA ASP A 36 10.36 25.98 -4.33
C ASP A 36 11.31 24.84 -3.87
N GLU A 37 10.77 23.63 -3.70
CA GLU A 37 11.52 22.43 -3.33
C GLU A 37 12.22 21.83 -4.56
N ALA A 38 13.46 21.38 -4.40
CA ALA A 38 14.17 20.71 -5.48
C ALA A 38 13.43 19.44 -5.90
N ILE A 39 13.36 19.17 -7.21
CA ILE A 39 12.58 18.05 -7.78
C ILE A 39 12.95 16.66 -7.21
N ASP A 40 14.17 16.53 -6.68
CA ASP A 40 14.72 15.31 -6.07
C ASP A 40 14.56 15.25 -4.54
N GLU A 41 14.03 16.29 -3.91
CA GLU A 41 13.83 16.36 -2.47
C GLU A 41 12.75 15.39 -1.95
N PRO A 42 11.58 15.24 -2.60
CA PRO A 42 10.50 14.42 -2.03
C PRO A 42 10.86 12.94 -1.86
N PRO A 43 11.55 12.26 -2.80
CA PRO A 43 12.03 10.90 -2.58
C PRO A 43 13.01 10.77 -1.42
N ARG A 44 13.89 11.76 -1.22
CA ARG A 44 14.88 11.77 -0.14
C ARG A 44 14.20 11.99 1.22
N ALA A 45 13.30 12.95 1.29
CA ALA A 45 12.52 13.23 2.50
C ALA A 45 11.63 12.04 2.90
N LEU A 46 11.00 11.36 1.93
CA LEU A 46 10.25 10.13 2.18
C LEU A 46 11.15 9.03 2.76
N THR A 47 12.33 8.82 2.17
CA THR A 47 13.30 7.83 2.67
C THR A 47 13.68 8.10 4.13
N GLY A 48 13.92 9.37 4.48
CA GLY A 48 14.18 9.77 5.87
C GLY A 48 13.00 9.49 6.81
N ALA A 49 11.79 9.83 6.39
CA ALA A 49 10.57 9.59 7.17
C ALA A 49 10.31 8.09 7.41
N LEU A 50 10.51 7.25 6.39
CA LEU A 50 10.37 5.80 6.49
C LEU A 50 11.37 5.19 7.46
N ARG A 51 12.63 5.62 7.38
CA ARG A 51 13.68 5.19 8.31
C ARG A 51 13.33 5.56 9.75
N ALA A 52 12.84 6.78 9.98
CA ALA A 52 12.42 7.22 11.31
C ALA A 52 11.24 6.42 11.86
N ALA A 53 10.31 5.99 10.99
CA ALA A 53 9.15 5.18 11.36
C ALA A 53 9.41 3.66 11.40
N GLY A 54 10.62 3.20 11.05
CA GLY A 54 10.95 1.77 10.98
C GLY A 54 10.22 1.01 9.87
N ILE A 55 9.78 1.71 8.81
CA ILE A 55 9.04 1.11 7.70
C ILE A 55 10.05 0.72 6.59
N PRO A 56 10.04 -0.55 6.13
CA PRO A 56 10.89 -0.97 5.03
C PRO A 56 10.54 -0.26 3.72
N ALA A 57 11.54 0.12 2.92
CA ALA A 57 11.34 0.82 1.64
C ALA A 57 10.59 -0.05 0.60
N GLU A 58 10.51 -1.36 0.81
CA GLU A 58 9.70 -2.26 -0.01
C GLU A 58 8.20 -2.09 0.24
N ARG A 59 7.81 -1.52 1.39
CA ARG A 59 6.42 -1.26 1.78
C ARG A 59 5.94 0.13 1.43
N PHE A 60 6.83 1.10 1.28
CA PHE A 60 6.48 2.42 0.77
C PHE A 60 7.63 2.97 -0.05
N PHE A 61 7.37 3.18 -1.35
CA PHE A 61 8.37 3.59 -2.32
C PHE A 61 7.83 4.62 -3.30
N VAL A 62 8.72 5.27 -4.02
CA VAL A 62 8.41 5.98 -5.26
C VAL A 62 8.82 5.14 -6.46
N MET A 63 8.26 5.43 -7.63
CA MET A 63 8.60 4.76 -8.89
C MET A 63 9.25 5.74 -9.86
N ARG A 64 10.21 5.28 -10.67
CA ARG A 64 10.68 6.06 -11.82
C ARG A 64 9.56 6.20 -12.85
N HIS A 65 9.61 7.23 -13.69
CA HIS A 65 8.66 7.37 -14.79
C HIS A 65 8.70 6.13 -15.71
N GLY A 66 7.53 5.53 -15.95
CA GLY A 66 7.40 4.31 -16.76
C GLY A 66 7.77 3.00 -16.04
N GLU A 67 8.17 3.04 -14.76
CA GLU A 67 8.51 1.83 -14.02
C GLU A 67 7.26 0.99 -13.68
N THR A 68 7.40 -0.33 -13.78
CA THR A 68 6.39 -1.31 -13.38
C THR A 68 6.93 -2.17 -12.25
N ARG A 69 6.17 -2.31 -11.16
CA ARG A 69 6.52 -3.17 -10.01
C ARG A 69 5.41 -4.18 -9.72
N ARG A 70 5.79 -5.45 -9.56
CA ARG A 70 4.87 -6.52 -9.15
C ARG A 70 4.81 -6.58 -7.62
N LEU A 71 3.61 -6.53 -7.06
CA LEU A 71 3.36 -6.67 -5.63
C LEU A 71 2.89 -8.07 -5.29
N THR A 72 3.24 -8.57 -4.11
CA THR A 72 2.75 -9.86 -3.63
C THR A 72 1.25 -9.74 -3.31
N PRO A 73 0.38 -10.56 -3.94
CA PRO A 73 -1.06 -10.47 -3.74
C PRO A 73 -1.44 -10.73 -2.28
N TYR A 74 -2.60 -10.22 -1.87
CA TYR A 74 -3.20 -10.59 -0.58
C TYR A 74 -3.99 -11.88 -0.76
N LEU A 75 -3.52 -12.95 -0.12
CA LEU A 75 -4.26 -14.19 0.00
C LEU A 75 -4.81 -14.24 1.43
N PRO A 76 -6.13 -14.01 1.64
CA PRO A 76 -6.69 -14.15 2.97
C PRO A 76 -6.47 -15.58 3.45
N ARG A 77 -6.04 -15.73 4.70
CA ARG A 77 -5.90 -17.05 5.32
C ARG A 77 -7.28 -17.71 5.24
N ARG A 78 -7.39 -18.86 4.57
CA ARG A 78 -8.61 -19.66 4.61
C ARG A 78 -8.91 -19.94 6.08
N VAL A 79 -9.99 -19.40 6.60
CA VAL A 79 -10.55 -19.90 7.84
C VAL A 79 -10.95 -21.33 7.52
N ALA A 80 -10.36 -22.30 8.23
CA ALA A 80 -10.77 -23.68 8.10
C ALA A 80 -12.28 -23.74 8.31
N ALA A 81 -13.01 -24.31 7.35
CA ALA A 81 -14.43 -24.56 7.55
C ALA A 81 -14.59 -25.34 8.87
N PRO A 82 -15.53 -24.97 9.74
CA PRO A 82 -15.75 -25.74 10.97
C PRO A 82 -15.94 -27.21 10.58
N SER A 83 -15.20 -28.10 11.24
CA SER A 83 -15.31 -29.53 11.03
C SER A 83 -16.75 -29.95 11.32
N VAL A 84 -17.55 -30.14 10.29
CA VAL A 84 -18.89 -30.73 10.42
C VAL A 84 -18.69 -32.20 10.75
N ASN A 85 -18.83 -32.56 12.02
CA ASN A 85 -18.97 -33.97 12.39
C ASN A 85 -20.30 -34.47 11.79
N GLY A 86 -20.18 -35.55 11.01
CA GLY A 86 -21.22 -36.21 10.25
C GLY A 86 -22.65 -36.04 10.75
N GLY A 87 -23.42 -35.24 10.00
CA GLY A 87 -24.87 -35.17 10.04
C GLY A 87 -25.32 -34.64 8.70
N SER A 88 -25.86 -35.52 7.86
CA SER A 88 -26.35 -35.19 6.51
C SER A 88 -27.38 -34.05 6.59
N VAL A 89 -26.98 -32.85 6.17
CA VAL A 89 -27.90 -31.84 5.66
C VAL A 89 -27.42 -31.43 4.27
N GLY A 90 -28.20 -31.79 3.26
CA GLY A 90 -27.93 -31.49 1.87
C GLY A 90 -27.95 -29.99 1.62
N GLY A 91 -26.98 -29.52 0.82
CA GLY A 91 -26.87 -28.12 0.40
C GLY A 91 -25.42 -27.67 0.33
N ALA A 92 -24.61 -28.31 -0.53
CA ALA A 92 -23.22 -27.91 -0.74
C ALA A 92 -23.17 -26.53 -1.44
N TRP A 93 -22.73 -25.50 -0.72
CA TRP A 93 -22.29 -24.25 -1.32
C TRP A 93 -20.96 -24.46 -2.06
N GLN A 94 -20.98 -24.38 -3.39
CA GLN A 94 -19.76 -24.32 -4.21
C GLN A 94 -19.48 -22.86 -4.57
N PRO A 95 -18.29 -22.30 -4.26
CA PRO A 95 -17.91 -20.99 -4.75
C PRO A 95 -17.60 -21.08 -6.25
N VAL A 96 -18.22 -20.19 -7.02
CA VAL A 96 -17.94 -20.02 -8.45
C VAL A 96 -16.47 -19.63 -8.61
N ARG A 97 -15.71 -20.43 -9.37
CA ARG A 97 -14.38 -20.04 -9.83
C ARG A 97 -14.57 -19.04 -10.96
N ASP A 98 -14.10 -17.82 -10.74
CA ASP A 98 -13.95 -16.84 -11.82
C ASP A 98 -12.64 -17.17 -12.55
N ASP A 99 -12.76 -17.90 -13.66
CA ASP A 99 -11.67 -18.09 -14.63
C ASP A 99 -11.84 -17.02 -15.71
N ARG A 100 -11.18 -15.87 -15.50
CA ARG A 100 -10.85 -14.90 -16.53
C ARG A 100 -9.41 -14.42 -16.35
#